data_AF-A0A971PF48-F1
#
_entry.id   AF-A0A971PF48-F1
#
_cell.length_a   1.000
_cell.length_b   1.000
_cell.length_c   1.000
_cell.angle_alpha   90.00
_cell.angle_beta   90.00
_cell.angle_gamma   90.00
#
_symmetry.space_group_name_H-M   'P 1'
#
loop_
_entity.id
_entity.type
_entity.pdbx_description
1 polymer ?
#
loop_
_entity_poly.entity_id
_entity_poly.type
_entity_poly.pdbx_seq_one_letter_code
_entity_poly.pdbx_strand_id
1 'polypeptide(L)'
;MTETLKSFYQNILQQVLTLELEKKSLSTDMLVTRNKEHRLSMILKFLDYDLKKHELLEHAAVVGMRNRDDSILEHLGQLYSYTGSDEGIIARIHSEIELVSGFLNLLAKSDKHPEVVSFFERRMIQEIIKYVMEQARMYNKSGG
;
A
#
# COMPACT_ATOMS: atom_id res chain seq x y z
N MET A 1 26.94 -4.39 1.17
CA MET A 1 26.00 -5.15 2.01
C MET A 1 26.69 -6.25 2.81
N THR A 2 26.53 -6.23 4.14
CA THR A 2 26.94 -7.33 5.03
C THR A 2 25.95 -8.49 4.94
N GLU A 3 26.37 -9.71 5.32
CA GLU A 3 25.47 -10.89 5.26
C GLU A 3 24.22 -10.72 6.14
N THR A 4 24.38 -10.11 7.33
CA THR A 4 23.27 -9.79 8.22
C THR A 4 22.28 -8.80 7.59
N LEU A 5 22.79 -7.75 6.94
CA LEU A 5 21.96 -6.74 6.28
C LEU A 5 21.23 -7.34 5.07
N LYS A 6 21.89 -8.21 4.32
CA LYS A 6 21.31 -8.96 3.21
C LYS A 6 20.18 -9.87 3.67
N SER A 7 20.39 -10.66 4.72
CA SER A 7 19.38 -11.54 5.29
C SER A 7 18.16 -10.75 5.80
N PHE A 8 18.40 -9.64 6.49
CA PHE A 8 17.35 -8.71 6.90
C PHE A 8 16.53 -8.20 5.71
N TYR A 9 17.20 -7.70 4.67
CA TYR A 9 16.51 -7.14 3.52
C TYR A 9 15.72 -8.21 2.74
N GLN A 10 16.29 -9.41 2.57
CA GLN A 10 15.59 -10.55 1.99
C GLN A 10 14.34 -10.94 2.79
N ASN A 11 14.41 -10.89 4.12
CA ASN A 11 13.25 -11.14 4.96
C ASN A 11 12.14 -10.10 4.74
N ILE A 12 12.49 -8.82 4.65
CA ILE A 12 11.54 -7.74 4.30
C ILE A 12 10.90 -8.00 2.94
N LEU A 13 11.70 -8.28 1.91
CA LEU A 13 11.19 -8.57 0.56
C LEU A 13 10.26 -9.79 0.54
N GLN A 14 10.55 -10.82 1.34
CA GLN A 14 9.70 -11.99 1.46
C GLN A 14 8.34 -11.65 2.10
N GLN A 15 8.33 -10.80 3.13
CA GLN A 15 7.09 -10.32 3.75
C GLN A 15 6.28 -9.47 2.76
N VAL A 16 6.93 -8.57 2.03
CA VAL A 16 6.30 -7.76 0.97
C VAL A 16 5.69 -8.65 -0.11
N LEU A 17 6.40 -9.70 -0.55
CA LEU A 17 5.88 -10.65 -1.52
C LEU A 17 4.62 -11.36 -1.00
N THR A 18 4.62 -11.77 0.27
CA THR A 18 3.42 -12.37 0.90
C THR A 18 2.25 -11.41 0.89
N LEU A 19 2.45 -10.14 1.26
CA LEU A 19 1.40 -9.12 1.22
C LEU A 19 0.86 -8.90 -0.21
N GLU A 20 1.74 -8.86 -1.22
CA GLU A 20 1.34 -8.69 -2.61
C GLU A 20 0.54 -9.89 -3.16
N LEU A 21 0.89 -11.12 -2.75
CA LEU A 21 0.11 -12.31 -3.08
C LEU A 21 -1.27 -12.29 -2.41
N GLU A 22 -1.34 -11.87 -1.15
CA GLU A 22 -2.62 -11.71 -0.43
C GLU A 22 -3.49 -10.62 -1.06
N LYS A 23 -2.92 -9.47 -1.45
CA LYS A 23 -3.60 -8.41 -2.20
C LYS A 23 -4.12 -8.91 -3.54
N LYS A 24 -3.34 -9.71 -4.26
CA LYS A 24 -3.76 -10.32 -5.54
C LYS A 24 -4.95 -11.24 -5.36
N SER A 25 -4.93 -12.13 -4.37
CA SER A 25 -6.08 -12.99 -4.05
C SER A 25 -7.31 -12.17 -3.68
N LEU A 26 -7.14 -11.18 -2.80
CA LEU A 26 -8.22 -10.32 -2.34
C LEU A 26 -8.83 -9.50 -3.48
N SER A 27 -8.02 -9.08 -4.45
CA SER A 27 -8.48 -8.33 -5.64
C SER A 27 -9.52 -9.12 -6.45
N THR A 28 -9.30 -10.41 -6.63
CA THR A 28 -10.25 -11.29 -7.34
C THR A 28 -11.57 -11.35 -6.60
N ASP A 29 -11.52 -11.60 -5.29
CA ASP A 29 -12.71 -11.73 -4.45
C ASP A 29 -13.49 -10.39 -4.40
N MET A 30 -12.80 -9.25 -4.37
CA MET A 30 -13.39 -7.91 -4.36
C MET A 30 -14.21 -7.63 -5.62
N LEU A 31 -13.74 -8.08 -6.79
CA LEU A 31 -14.37 -7.83 -8.07
C LEU A 31 -15.68 -8.61 -8.24
N VAL A 32 -15.77 -9.81 -7.65
CA VAL A 32 -16.96 -10.69 -7.77
C VAL A 32 -17.98 -10.49 -6.64
N THR A 33 -17.55 -9.91 -5.50
CA THR A 33 -18.41 -9.69 -4.33
C THR A 33 -19.53 -8.70 -4.63
N ARG A 34 -20.80 -9.08 -4.49
CA ARG A 34 -21.97 -8.20 -4.72
C ARG A 34 -22.40 -7.39 -3.50
N ASN A 35 -22.15 -7.89 -2.28
CA ASN A 35 -22.49 -7.19 -1.05
C ASN A 35 -21.55 -5.99 -0.84
N LYS A 36 -22.12 -4.79 -0.68
CA LYS A 36 -21.35 -3.54 -0.57
C LYS A 36 -20.56 -3.44 0.75
N GLU A 37 -21.15 -3.84 1.87
CA GLU A 37 -20.49 -3.83 3.19
C GLU A 37 -19.33 -4.82 3.22
N HIS A 38 -19.55 -6.03 2.71
CA HIS A 38 -18.48 -7.02 2.60
C HIS A 38 -17.37 -6.54 1.68
N ARG A 39 -17.71 -5.96 0.52
CA ARG A 39 -16.71 -5.37 -0.38
C ARG A 39 -15.92 -4.24 0.29
N LEU A 40 -16.57 -3.39 1.09
CA LEU A 40 -15.89 -2.32 1.84
C LEU A 40 -14.88 -2.89 2.84
N SER A 41 -15.23 -3.95 3.56
CA SER A 41 -14.29 -4.63 4.48
C SER A 41 -13.05 -5.16 3.75
N MET A 42 -13.22 -5.66 2.53
CA MET A 42 -12.12 -6.13 1.69
C MET A 42 -11.28 -4.98 1.13
N ILE A 43 -11.89 -3.85 0.78
CA ILE A 43 -11.17 -2.62 0.39
C ILE A 43 -10.31 -2.12 1.54
N LEU A 44 -10.84 -2.09 2.76
CA LEU A 44 -10.08 -1.73 3.96
C LEU A 44 -8.89 -2.67 4.15
N LYS A 45 -9.10 -3.97 4.03
CA LYS A 45 -8.03 -4.98 4.13
C LYS A 45 -6.99 -4.84 3.01
N PHE A 46 -7.40 -4.51 1.78
CA PHE A 46 -6.50 -4.28 0.66
C PHE A 46 -5.57 -3.09 0.91
N LEU A 47 -6.12 -1.99 1.44
CA LEU A 47 -5.35 -0.79 1.79
C LEU A 47 -4.46 -1.04 3.01
N ASP A 48 -4.89 -1.83 3.99
CA ASP A 48 -4.07 -2.24 5.14
C ASP A 48 -2.83 -3.04 4.72
N TYR A 49 -2.97 -3.93 3.74
CA TYR A 49 -1.82 -4.61 3.14
C TYR A 49 -0.88 -3.67 2.40
N ASP A 50 -1.42 -2.66 1.72
CA ASP A 50 -0.60 -1.65 1.05
C ASP A 50 0.19 -0.81 2.06
N LEU A 51 -0.47 -0.38 3.14
CA LEU A 51 0.15 0.35 4.24
C LEU A 51 1.31 -0.45 4.85
N LYS A 52 1.05 -1.71 5.24
CA LYS A 52 2.07 -2.60 5.82
C LYS A 52 3.26 -2.80 4.89
N LYS A 53 3.03 -2.90 3.58
CA LYS A 53 4.12 -2.97 2.60
C LYS A 53 4.96 -1.69 2.65
N HIS A 54 4.34 -0.52 2.64
CA HIS A 54 5.08 0.74 2.69
C HIS A 54 5.87 0.90 3.99
N GLU A 55 5.29 0.54 5.14
CA GLU A 55 5.98 0.52 6.45
C GLU A 55 7.18 -0.43 6.48
N LEU A 56 7.05 -1.64 5.91
CA LEU A 56 8.18 -2.58 5.77
C LEU A 56 9.31 -2.01 4.91
N LEU A 57 8.96 -1.36 3.80
CA LEU A 57 9.93 -0.76 2.88
C LEU A 57 10.56 0.52 3.46
N GLU A 58 9.83 1.29 4.26
CA GLU A 58 10.36 2.39 5.06
C GLU A 58 11.42 1.88 6.05
N HIS A 59 11.10 0.80 6.77
CA HIS A 59 12.04 0.18 7.69
C HIS A 59 13.33 -0.25 6.98
N ALA A 60 13.21 -0.85 5.79
CA ALA A 60 14.36 -1.16 4.95
C ALA A 60 15.14 0.08 4.51
N ALA A 61 14.46 1.16 4.12
CA ALA A 61 15.10 2.42 3.72
C ALA A 61 15.90 3.04 4.88
N VAL A 62 15.33 3.09 6.08
CA VAL A 62 15.99 3.63 7.28
C VAL A 62 17.22 2.80 7.63
N VAL A 63 17.12 1.47 7.58
CA VAL A 63 18.26 0.58 7.84
C VAL A 63 19.33 0.71 6.76
N GLY A 64 18.96 0.76 5.48
CA GLY A 64 19.88 0.99 4.36
C GLY A 64 20.64 2.31 4.51
N MET A 65 19.93 3.39 4.82
CA MET A 65 20.53 4.72 5.06
C MET A 65 21.51 4.71 6.24
N ARG A 66 21.12 4.12 7.39
CA ARG A 66 21.99 4.04 8.58
C ARG A 66 23.27 3.24 8.34
N ASN A 67 23.21 2.21 7.50
CA ASN A 67 24.35 1.37 7.14
C ASN A 67 25.11 1.87 5.91
N ARG A 68 24.71 3.00 5.31
CA ARG A 68 25.27 3.54 4.05
C ARG A 68 25.29 2.48 2.95
N ASP A 69 24.22 1.69 2.85
CA ASP A 69 24.08 0.69 1.82
C ASP A 69 23.22 1.23 0.68
N ASP A 70 23.90 1.78 -0.32
CA ASP A 70 23.26 2.41 -1.48
C ASP A 70 22.48 1.39 -2.31
N SER A 71 22.82 0.10 -2.28
CA SER A 71 22.12 -0.92 -3.07
C SER A 71 20.67 -1.11 -2.64
N ILE A 72 20.39 -1.01 -1.33
CA ILE A 72 19.01 -1.05 -0.81
C ILE A 72 18.28 0.22 -1.25
N LEU A 73 18.90 1.39 -1.11
CA LEU A 73 18.28 2.66 -1.45
C LEU A 73 18.00 2.79 -2.95
N GLU A 74 18.90 2.32 -3.80
CA GLU A 74 18.73 2.28 -5.26
C GLU A 74 17.58 1.35 -5.66
N HIS A 75 17.52 0.14 -5.08
CA HIS A 75 16.43 -0.79 -5.37
C HIS A 75 15.07 -0.24 -4.93
N LEU A 76 15.00 0.36 -3.73
CA LEU A 76 13.79 1.06 -3.28
C LEU A 76 13.47 2.27 -4.18
N GLY A 77 14.47 3.01 -4.62
CA GLY A 77 14.32 4.12 -5.58
C GLY A 77 13.67 3.68 -6.88
N GLN A 78 14.03 2.51 -7.40
CA GLN A 78 13.41 1.92 -8.59
C GLN A 78 11.94 1.54 -8.32
N LEU A 79 11.64 0.93 -7.17
CA LEU A 79 10.28 0.55 -6.79
C LEU A 79 9.34 1.77 -6.67
N TYR A 80 9.84 2.91 -6.18
CA TYR A 80 9.07 4.15 -6.03
C TYR A 80 9.29 5.16 -7.16
N SER A 81 9.86 4.73 -8.28
CA SER A 81 10.16 5.61 -9.43
C SER A 81 8.90 6.26 -10.03
N TYR A 82 7.74 5.63 -9.89
CA TYR A 82 6.46 6.14 -10.38
C TYR A 82 5.95 7.40 -9.66
N THR A 83 6.47 7.70 -8.46
CA THR A 83 6.01 8.84 -7.65
C THR A 83 6.40 10.19 -8.26
N GLY A 84 7.37 10.22 -9.19
CA GLY A 84 7.75 11.43 -9.94
C GLY A 84 8.30 12.59 -9.09
N SER A 85 8.49 12.39 -7.78
CA SER A 85 9.00 13.39 -6.85
C SER A 85 10.53 13.46 -6.92
N ASP A 86 11.12 14.66 -6.82
CA ASP A 86 12.58 14.84 -6.68
C ASP A 86 13.06 14.60 -5.24
N GLU A 87 12.14 14.30 -4.31
CA GLU A 87 12.46 14.05 -2.90
C GLU A 87 13.23 12.74 -2.71
N GLY A 88 13.91 12.63 -1.57
CA GLY A 88 14.60 11.40 -1.18
C GLY A 88 13.66 10.22 -0.99
N ILE A 89 14.16 8.99 -1.17
CA ILE A 89 13.35 7.75 -1.11
C ILE A 89 12.50 7.64 0.16
N ILE A 90 13.02 8.03 1.32
CA ILE A 90 12.29 8.00 2.59
C ILE A 90 11.04 8.91 2.54
N ALA A 91 11.17 10.12 2.00
CA ALA A 91 10.06 11.06 1.89
C ALA A 91 8.97 10.57 0.92
N ARG A 92 9.38 9.91 -0.17
CA ARG A 92 8.44 9.26 -1.10
C ARG A 92 7.66 8.14 -0.41
N ILE A 93 8.34 7.28 0.36
CA ILE A 93 7.69 6.20 1.11
C ILE A 93 6.74 6.78 2.17
N HIS A 94 7.16 7.80 2.91
CA HIS A 94 6.31 8.47 3.90
C HIS A 94 5.04 9.06 3.26
N SER A 95 5.16 9.68 2.09
CA SER A 95 4.01 10.23 1.37
C SER A 95 2.98 9.16 1.02
N GLU A 96 3.43 7.98 0.59
CA GLU A 96 2.55 6.84 0.33
C GLU A 96 1.91 6.30 1.63
N ILE A 97 2.67 6.21 2.73
CA ILE A 97 2.14 5.82 4.05
C ILE A 97 1.04 6.78 4.50
N GLU A 98 1.27 8.09 4.40
CA GLU A 98 0.31 9.12 4.78
C GLU A 98 -0.95 9.07 3.91
N LEU A 99 -0.78 8.89 2.60
CA LEU A 99 -1.88 8.77 1.65
C LEU A 99 -2.77 7.57 1.98
N VAL A 100 -2.19 6.38 2.10
CA VAL A 100 -2.93 5.14 2.38
C VAL A 100 -3.57 5.18 3.76
N SER A 101 -2.86 5.70 4.77
CA SER A 101 -3.41 5.90 6.12
C SER A 101 -4.60 6.85 6.11
N GLY A 102 -4.52 7.94 5.34
CA GLY A 102 -5.61 8.87 5.13
C GLY A 102 -6.85 8.19 4.52
N PHE A 103 -6.64 7.34 3.51
CA PHE A 103 -7.71 6.56 2.90
C PHE A 103 -8.37 5.60 3.89
N LEU A 104 -7.57 4.84 4.65
CA LEU A 104 -8.04 3.91 5.67
C LEU A 104 -8.88 4.62 6.74
N ASN A 105 -8.37 5.74 7.27
CA ASN A 105 -9.06 6.52 8.29
C ASN A 105 -10.41 7.03 7.79
N LEU A 106 -10.46 7.55 6.56
CA LEU A 106 -11.69 8.08 5.98
C LEU A 106 -12.73 6.98 5.71
N LEU A 107 -12.30 5.84 5.17
CA LEU A 107 -13.18 4.70 4.93
C LEU A 107 -13.69 4.09 6.23
N ALA A 108 -12.82 3.90 7.23
CA ALA A 108 -13.20 3.39 8.54
C ALA A 108 -14.15 4.34 9.28
N LYS A 109 -13.96 5.66 9.16
CA LYS A 109 -14.91 6.67 9.65
C LYS A 109 -16.28 6.48 8.99
N SER A 110 -16.33 6.25 7.69
CA SER A 110 -17.58 6.09 6.96
C SER A 110 -18.34 4.80 7.27
N ASP A 111 -17.62 3.76 7.66
CA ASP A 111 -18.18 2.49 8.07
C ASP A 111 -18.75 2.57 9.51
N LYS A 112 -18.02 3.20 10.43
CA LYS A 112 -18.40 3.28 11.85
C LYS A 112 -19.39 4.41 12.18
N HIS A 113 -19.25 5.55 11.52
CA HIS A 113 -19.98 6.79 11.82
C HIS A 113 -20.47 7.48 10.53
N PRO A 114 -21.33 6.83 9.72
CA PRO A 114 -21.77 7.38 8.44
C PRO A 114 -22.49 8.73 8.55
N GLU A 115 -23.06 9.06 9.72
CA GLU A 115 -23.77 10.30 10.01
C GLU A 115 -22.86 11.54 10.13
N VAL A 116 -21.59 11.36 10.50
CA VAL A 116 -20.62 12.46 10.68
C VAL A 116 -19.71 12.67 9.48
N VAL A 117 -19.96 11.95 8.38
CA VAL A 117 -19.23 12.09 7.11
C VAL A 117 -19.85 13.22 6.28
N SER A 118 -19.04 14.26 6.05
CA SER A 118 -19.40 15.41 5.23
C SER A 118 -19.63 15.05 3.75
N PHE A 119 -20.26 15.95 3.00
CA PHE A 119 -20.48 15.77 1.56
C PHE A 119 -19.16 15.56 0.79
N PHE A 120 -18.13 16.36 1.09
CA PHE A 120 -16.82 16.26 0.45
C PHE A 120 -16.15 14.92 0.75
N GLU A 121 -16.19 14.48 2.01
CA GLU A 121 -15.67 13.17 2.43
C GLU A 121 -16.39 12.03 1.72
N ARG A 122 -17.72 12.07 1.58
CA ARG A 122 -18.48 11.06 0.82
C ARG A 122 -18.03 10.97 -0.63
N ARG A 123 -17.74 12.12 -1.25
CA ARG A 123 -17.22 12.14 -2.63
C ARG A 123 -15.82 11.55 -2.70
N MET A 124 -14.95 11.90 -1.77
CA MET A 124 -13.59 11.35 -1.69
C MET A 124 -13.60 9.84 -1.47
N ILE A 125 -14.47 9.32 -0.60
CA ILE A 125 -14.67 7.88 -0.38
C ILE A 125 -15.02 7.16 -1.69
N GLN A 126 -15.91 7.74 -2.51
CA GLN A 126 -16.25 7.14 -3.80
C GLN A 126 -15.05 7.09 -4.75
N GLU A 127 -14.23 8.13 -4.79
CA GLU A 127 -13.02 8.15 -5.60
C GLU A 127 -11.95 7.17 -5.09
N ILE A 128 -11.77 7.04 -3.76
CA ILE A 128 -10.90 6.03 -3.16
C ILE A 128 -11.36 4.63 -3.54
N ILE A 129 -12.65 4.33 -3.40
CA ILE A 129 -13.22 3.03 -3.78
C ILE A 129 -12.97 2.77 -5.27
N LYS A 130 -13.21 3.75 -6.15
CA LYS A 130 -12.92 3.59 -7.59
C LYS A 130 -11.45 3.31 -7.84
N TYR A 131 -10.55 4.07 -7.22
CA TYR A 131 -9.11 3.89 -7.32
C TYR A 131 -8.70 2.46 -6.92
N VAL A 132 -9.13 1.97 -5.76
CA VAL A 132 -8.81 0.62 -5.29
C VAL A 132 -9.39 -0.45 -6.23
N MET A 133 -10.62 -0.25 -6.73
CA MET A 133 -11.23 -1.19 -7.67
C MET A 133 -10.51 -1.24 -9.02
N GLU A 134 -9.96 -0.13 -9.51
CA GLU A 134 -9.10 -0.12 -10.70
C GLU A 134 -7.76 -0.83 -10.43
N GLN A 135 -7.15 -0.61 -9.28
CA GLN A 135 -5.96 -1.37 -8.87
C GLN A 135 -6.24 -2.87 -8.87
N ALA A 136 -7.35 -3.32 -8.25
CA ALA A 136 -7.76 -4.73 -8.23
C ALA A 136 -7.94 -5.31 -9.65
N ARG A 137 -8.41 -4.51 -10.62
CA ARG A 137 -8.48 -4.93 -12.04
C ARG A 137 -7.10 -5.08 -12.65
N MET A 138 -6.15 -4.20 -12.32
CA MET A 138 -4.78 -4.29 -12.81
C MET A 138 -4.10 -5.57 -12.33
N TYR A 139 -4.22 -5.93 -11.05
CA TYR A 139 -3.68 -7.19 -10.51
C TYR A 139 -4.17 -8.44 -11.25
N ASN A 140 -5.39 -8.39 -11.80
CA ASN A 140 -6.00 -9.47 -12.57
C ASN A 140 -5.66 -9.44 -14.06
N LYS A 141 -5.27 -8.28 -14.62
CA LYS A 141 -4.79 -8.15 -16.01
C LYS A 141 -3.33 -8.56 -16.15
N SER A 142 -2.51 -8.31 -15.12
CA SER A 142 -1.08 -8.63 -15.09
C SER A 142 -0.78 -10.11 -14.81
N GLY A 143 -1.73 -11.01 -15.10
CA GLY A 143 -1.64 -12.46 -14.90
C GLY A 143 -1.78 -13.27 -16.19
N GLY A 144 -1.27 -12.76 -17.30
CA GLY A 144 -1.12 -13.48 -18.58
C GLY A 144 0.34 -13.81 -18.86
#